data_AF-A0AAW0FUE8-F1
#
_entry.id   AF-A0AAW0FUE8-F1
#
_cell.length_a   1.000
_cell.length_b   1.000
_cell.length_c   1.000
_cell.angle_alpha   90.00
_cell.angle_beta   90.00
_cell.angle_gamma   90.00
#
_symmetry.space_group_name_H-M   'P 1'
#
loop_
_entity.id
_entity.type
_entity.pdbx_description
1 polymer ?
#
loop_
_entity_poly.entity_id
_entity_poly.type
_entity_poly.pdbx_seq_one_letter_code
_entity_poly.pdbx_strand_id
1 'polypeptide(L)'
;MVNVIAFYRVIISTPCGLRKADGSYCNGAPKLRKSRSDIDGNQPKKKHFIGCSKWNPGLDYLNHRYVGIPNNIDCDLLEDLLKNNGKLSNPADTLTATGGECAFLTTRRSGAKGKKQCPYSHIVNNEIIIGELVHHECKTKIWIYYPEDYSVHKAIVVLNGPHSHPSPPLKKVSRDGQDQYIAAAEKEGVVGLTVMRLEKALVRNEGKTSADIDSALINTCMHRRLLQKKKAESAPHGNGLEGVMAQRAKDVKNLPVEKQYIHEVHSYGITIARIYCNRETTEAFEKIFESLWNQIEHLTGRMVKFKFIHGSGLRVIVMDGCKPQVEGLGSDLVKRNNSEASGISESDPQKIVEYIARLCFAHVGRNNQQLTMQCSSDIIEQVRRVPDFTTQEELQKFISFCELSSNKPLRDWITDKKCAPWYWALLNQNFSKISHDNWFSTPFDTNLNESAHPYTNMHTGTNLPLLEAILKTYQHDVVIAEELEKYEANCILPNHLNTVLHHTTSNTRRTTARTVKQNKRNNAANELTQIQEEIEEQKAKAKEKMKELQQKQKALQQISGIKQTRKS
;
A
#
# COMPACT_ATOMS: atom_id res chain seq x y z
N MET A 1 -13.39 2.33 -45.51
CA MET A 1 -13.89 3.72 -45.52
C MET A 1 -14.09 4.33 -44.13
N VAL A 2 -14.84 3.71 -43.21
CA VAL A 2 -15.01 4.20 -41.82
C VAL A 2 -13.67 4.55 -41.15
N ASN A 3 -12.67 3.69 -41.35
CA ASN A 3 -11.31 3.92 -40.86
C ASN A 3 -10.62 5.15 -41.47
N VAL A 4 -10.89 5.48 -42.74
CA VAL A 4 -10.31 6.65 -43.43
C VAL A 4 -10.92 7.95 -42.88
N ILE A 5 -12.25 7.97 -42.70
CA ILE A 5 -12.97 9.12 -42.12
C ILE A 5 -12.56 9.33 -40.66
N ALA A 6 -12.48 8.27 -39.87
CA ALA A 6 -12.00 8.34 -38.49
C ALA A 6 -10.54 8.84 -38.42
N PHE A 7 -9.67 8.34 -39.32
CA PHE A 7 -8.28 8.80 -39.40
C PHE A 7 -8.16 10.27 -39.81
N TYR A 8 -8.96 10.72 -40.78
CA TYR A 8 -9.05 12.13 -41.18
C TYR A 8 -9.45 13.03 -40.00
N ARG A 9 -10.44 12.63 -39.18
CA ARG A 9 -10.84 13.35 -37.95
C ARG A 9 -9.69 13.48 -36.94
N VAL A 10 -8.94 12.40 -36.72
CA VAL A 10 -7.78 12.41 -35.81
C VAL A 10 -6.70 13.37 -36.32
N ILE A 11 -6.43 13.34 -37.63
CA ILE A 11 -5.43 14.21 -38.26
C ILE A 11 -5.82 15.69 -38.11
N ILE A 12 -7.06 16.05 -38.43
CA ILE A 12 -7.50 17.45 -38.39
C ILE A 12 -7.56 17.99 -36.96
N SER A 13 -7.98 17.17 -35.99
CA SER A 13 -8.09 17.59 -34.58
C SER A 13 -6.76 17.64 -33.82
N THR A 14 -5.71 16.99 -34.31
CA THR A 14 -4.39 17.01 -33.68
C THR A 14 -3.60 18.23 -34.17
N PRO A 15 -3.20 19.18 -33.30
CA PRO A 15 -2.39 20.33 -33.72
C PRO A 15 -0.95 19.92 -34.08
N CYS A 16 -0.21 20.80 -34.74
CA CYS A 16 1.22 20.56 -35.01
C CYS A 16 2.03 20.65 -33.70
N GLY A 17 2.94 19.70 -33.46
CA GLY A 17 3.73 19.62 -32.22
C GLY A 17 4.74 20.75 -32.01
N LEU A 18 5.11 21.48 -33.06
CA LEU A 18 6.07 22.59 -32.97
C LEU A 18 5.47 23.73 -32.14
N ARG A 19 6.20 24.11 -31.09
CA ARG A 19 5.90 25.28 -30.25
C ARG A 19 6.80 26.44 -30.66
N LYS A 20 6.21 27.58 -30.97
CA LYS A 20 6.93 28.81 -31.31
C LYS A 20 7.45 29.49 -30.04
N ALA A 21 8.36 30.45 -30.20
CA ALA A 21 8.95 31.23 -29.11
C ALA A 21 7.91 32.03 -28.29
N ASP A 22 6.78 32.39 -28.89
CA ASP A 22 5.63 33.02 -28.23
C ASP A 22 4.78 32.05 -27.38
N GLY A 23 5.17 30.77 -27.30
CA GLY A 23 4.47 29.72 -26.59
C GLY A 23 3.29 29.09 -27.35
N SER A 24 2.92 29.63 -28.52
CA SER A 24 1.83 29.14 -29.38
C SER A 24 2.26 27.94 -30.24
N TYR A 25 1.29 27.11 -30.64
CA TYR A 25 1.55 25.99 -31.54
C TYR A 25 1.61 26.44 -33.01
N CYS A 26 2.38 25.71 -33.82
CA CYS A 26 2.39 25.90 -35.25
C CYS A 26 0.99 25.71 -35.86
N ASN A 27 0.50 26.73 -36.57
CA ASN A 27 -0.79 26.74 -37.26
C ASN A 27 -0.71 26.12 -38.67
N GLY A 28 0.18 25.15 -38.89
CA GLY A 28 0.28 24.45 -40.16
C GLY A 28 -0.79 23.37 -40.29
N ALA A 29 -1.54 23.42 -41.39
CA ALA A 29 -2.51 22.39 -41.77
C ALA A 29 -1.82 21.05 -42.13
N PRO A 30 -2.47 19.89 -41.88
CA PRO A 30 -2.01 18.59 -42.35
C PRO A 30 -1.97 18.53 -43.88
N LYS A 31 -0.90 17.95 -44.42
CA LYS A 31 -0.75 17.74 -45.87
C LYS A 31 -0.14 16.37 -46.13
N LEU A 32 -0.64 15.68 -47.15
CA LEU A 32 -0.06 14.44 -47.63
C LEU A 32 1.31 14.73 -48.26
N ARG A 33 2.36 14.03 -47.83
CA ARG A 33 3.74 14.16 -48.34
C ARG A 33 4.29 12.78 -48.71
N LYS A 34 5.17 12.75 -49.71
CA LYS A 34 5.86 11.53 -50.16
C LYS A 34 7.05 11.23 -49.24
N SER A 35 7.18 9.96 -48.83
CA SER A 35 8.37 9.48 -48.13
C SER A 35 9.57 9.46 -49.09
N ARG A 36 10.77 9.79 -48.59
CA ARG A 36 12.02 9.69 -49.36
C ARG A 36 12.60 8.26 -49.37
N SER A 37 12.17 7.42 -48.44
CA SER A 37 12.57 6.02 -48.33
C SER A 37 11.35 5.11 -48.34
N ASP A 38 11.47 3.97 -49.02
CA ASP A 38 10.44 2.93 -49.08
C ASP A 38 10.46 1.98 -47.85
N ILE A 39 11.37 2.23 -46.89
CA ILE A 39 11.65 1.35 -45.75
C ILE A 39 11.66 2.17 -44.45
N ASP A 40 11.02 1.63 -43.40
CA ASP A 40 11.11 2.08 -42.00
C ASP A 40 11.22 0.82 -41.11
N GLY A 41 12.44 0.41 -40.80
CA GLY A 41 12.69 -0.90 -40.16
C GLY A 41 12.22 -2.10 -41.02
N ASN A 42 11.64 -3.12 -40.38
CA ASN A 42 11.31 -4.42 -40.99
C ASN A 42 9.91 -4.50 -41.66
N GLN A 43 9.27 -3.37 -41.99
CA GLN A 43 7.94 -3.36 -42.64
C GLN A 43 7.89 -2.46 -43.90
N PRO A 44 7.14 -2.86 -44.95
CA PRO A 44 6.96 -2.05 -46.15
C PRO A 44 6.16 -0.79 -45.80
N LYS A 45 6.76 0.39 -46.01
CA LYS A 45 6.10 1.67 -45.75
C LYS A 45 5.19 2.03 -46.93
N LYS A 46 3.99 2.55 -46.67
CA LYS A 46 3.25 3.27 -47.72
C LYS A 46 4.08 4.48 -48.16
N LYS A 47 4.08 4.77 -49.47
CA LYS A 47 4.85 5.87 -50.10
C LYS A 47 4.52 7.27 -49.56
N HIS A 48 3.49 7.41 -48.71
CA HIS A 48 2.97 8.69 -48.24
C HIS A 48 2.84 8.73 -46.70
N PHE A 49 3.01 9.91 -46.13
CA PHE A 49 2.79 10.23 -44.72
C PHE A 49 2.09 11.59 -44.58
N ILE A 50 1.54 11.88 -43.39
CA ILE A 50 0.94 13.19 -43.11
C ILE A 50 1.98 14.10 -42.45
N GLY A 51 2.32 15.17 -43.15
CA GLY A 51 3.25 16.21 -42.69
C GLY A 51 2.55 17.53 -42.39
N CYS A 52 3.31 18.47 -41.83
CA CYS A 52 2.87 19.86 -41.68
C CYS A 52 3.05 20.64 -42.99
N SER A 53 2.08 21.47 -43.37
CA SER A 53 2.18 22.39 -44.52
C SER A 53 3.29 23.42 -44.36
N LYS A 54 3.52 23.92 -43.14
CA LYS A 54 4.57 24.89 -42.80
C LYS A 54 5.93 24.28 -42.48
N TRP A 55 6.08 22.97 -42.66
CA TRP A 55 7.37 22.30 -42.46
C TRP A 55 8.38 22.74 -43.53
N ASN A 56 9.54 23.20 -43.08
CA ASN A 56 10.65 23.63 -43.92
C ASN A 56 11.95 22.90 -43.50
N PRO A 57 12.72 22.29 -44.41
CA PRO A 57 13.95 21.55 -44.08
C PRO A 57 15.03 22.32 -43.30
N GLY A 58 15.02 23.65 -43.29
CA GLY A 58 16.10 24.48 -42.72
C GLY A 58 15.86 25.04 -41.31
N LEU A 59 14.63 25.02 -40.77
CA LEU A 59 14.28 25.63 -39.48
C LEU A 59 13.32 24.72 -38.69
N ASP A 60 13.65 24.42 -37.44
CA ASP A 60 12.83 23.68 -36.46
C ASP A 60 12.20 22.35 -36.97
N TYR A 61 12.95 21.62 -37.81
CA TYR A 61 12.45 20.49 -38.59
C TYR A 61 12.01 19.27 -37.76
N LEU A 62 12.52 19.09 -36.54
CA LEU A 62 12.32 17.89 -35.72
C LEU A 62 10.97 17.84 -34.98
N ASN A 63 10.30 18.99 -34.79
CA ASN A 63 9.12 19.07 -33.91
C ASN A 63 7.79 19.27 -34.67
N HIS A 64 7.84 19.31 -36.00
CA HIS A 64 6.64 19.41 -36.81
C HIS A 64 5.88 18.08 -36.89
N ARG A 65 4.59 18.17 -37.24
CA ARG A 65 3.69 17.02 -37.41
C ARG A 65 4.27 15.97 -38.35
N TYR A 66 4.34 14.74 -37.87
CA TYR A 66 4.61 13.53 -38.64
C TYR A 66 3.67 12.42 -38.16
N VAL A 67 2.81 11.92 -39.05
CA VAL A 67 1.91 10.79 -38.77
C VAL A 67 2.02 9.78 -39.91
N GLY A 68 2.43 8.55 -39.57
CA GLY A 68 2.44 7.43 -40.51
C GLY A 68 1.02 7.00 -40.86
N ILE A 69 0.80 6.56 -42.10
CA ILE A 69 -0.51 6.12 -42.58
C ILE A 69 -0.61 4.59 -42.46
N PRO A 70 -1.51 4.05 -41.62
CA PRO A 70 -1.75 2.62 -41.52
C PRO A 70 -2.11 1.94 -42.86
N ASN A 71 -1.82 0.64 -42.95
CA ASN A 71 -2.00 -0.14 -44.18
C ASN A 71 -3.47 -0.27 -44.62
N ASN A 72 -4.41 -0.17 -43.69
CA ASN A 72 -5.85 -0.27 -43.94
C ASN A 72 -6.55 1.05 -44.35
N ILE A 73 -5.80 2.13 -44.57
CA ILE A 73 -6.33 3.43 -45.00
C ILE A 73 -6.10 3.64 -46.49
N ASP A 74 -7.18 3.91 -47.22
CA ASP A 74 -7.12 4.32 -48.61
C ASP A 74 -6.50 5.72 -48.73
N CYS A 75 -5.38 5.83 -49.43
CA CYS A 75 -4.63 7.08 -49.58
C CYS A 75 -5.30 8.04 -50.56
N ASP A 76 -5.98 7.51 -51.59
CA ASP A 76 -6.59 8.33 -52.65
C ASP A 76 -7.83 9.03 -52.09
N LEU A 77 -8.64 8.29 -51.32
CA LEU A 77 -9.77 8.85 -50.59
C LEU A 77 -9.33 9.85 -49.51
N LEU A 78 -8.21 9.58 -48.82
CA LEU A 78 -7.66 10.51 -47.82
C LEU A 78 -7.15 11.80 -48.47
N GLU A 79 -6.56 11.73 -49.66
CA GLU A 79 -6.11 12.89 -50.42
C GLU A 79 -7.29 13.76 -50.88
N ASP A 80 -8.36 13.14 -51.36
CA ASP A 80 -9.62 13.81 -51.73
C ASP A 80 -10.22 14.57 -50.54
N LEU A 81 -10.32 13.92 -49.38
CA LEU A 81 -10.82 14.54 -48.15
C LEU A 81 -9.96 15.71 -47.68
N LEU A 82 -8.62 15.61 -47.79
CA LEU A 82 -7.70 16.69 -47.43
C LEU A 82 -7.76 17.88 -48.39
N LYS A 83 -8.05 17.65 -49.68
CA LYS A 83 -8.21 18.72 -50.68
C LYS A 83 -9.54 19.46 -50.54
N ASN A 84 -10.60 18.73 -50.21
CA ASN A 84 -11.96 19.26 -50.14
C ASN A 84 -12.41 19.65 -48.73
N ASN A 85 -11.48 19.79 -47.79
CA ASN A 85 -11.76 20.11 -46.38
C ASN A 85 -12.84 19.20 -45.74
N GLY A 86 -12.85 17.92 -46.08
CA GLY A 86 -13.78 16.94 -45.51
C GLY A 86 -15.11 16.78 -46.26
N LYS A 87 -15.24 17.37 -47.46
CA LYS A 87 -16.33 17.07 -48.40
C LYS A 87 -15.96 15.92 -49.33
N LEU A 88 -16.87 14.99 -49.53
CA LEU A 88 -16.68 13.85 -50.43
C LEU A 88 -17.00 14.25 -51.88
N SER A 89 -16.07 14.02 -52.82
CA SER A 89 -16.24 14.37 -54.24
C SER A 89 -17.26 13.50 -54.98
N ASN A 90 -17.39 12.23 -54.59
CA ASN A 90 -18.25 11.25 -55.27
C ASN A 90 -19.07 10.42 -54.25
N PRO A 91 -20.32 10.81 -53.94
CA PRO A 91 -21.14 10.13 -52.93
C PRO A 91 -21.75 8.80 -53.40
N ALA A 92 -21.81 8.55 -54.71
CA ALA A 92 -22.60 7.45 -55.29
C ALA A 92 -21.94 6.06 -55.18
N ASP A 93 -20.61 5.96 -55.24
CA ASP A 93 -19.90 4.66 -55.12
C ASP A 93 -19.48 4.31 -53.68
N THR A 94 -19.85 5.15 -52.71
CA THR A 94 -19.19 5.17 -51.38
C THR A 94 -20.12 4.94 -50.18
N LEU A 95 -21.43 4.76 -50.38
CA LEU A 95 -22.40 4.56 -49.30
C LEU A 95 -22.67 3.08 -49.00
N THR A 96 -21.80 2.46 -48.21
CA THR A 96 -22.25 1.51 -47.18
C THR A 96 -22.26 2.21 -45.82
N ALA A 97 -22.80 3.44 -45.78
CA ALA A 97 -23.31 3.95 -44.53
C ALA A 97 -24.56 3.11 -44.23
N THR A 98 -24.53 2.35 -43.14
CA THR A 98 -25.77 1.89 -42.48
C THR A 98 -26.65 3.13 -42.31
N GLY A 99 -27.65 3.33 -43.19
CA GLY A 99 -28.47 4.52 -43.30
C GLY A 99 -29.48 4.68 -42.18
N GLY A 100 -29.01 4.63 -40.93
CA GLY A 100 -29.81 4.85 -39.74
C GLY A 100 -29.48 6.19 -39.09
N GLU A 101 -30.49 6.83 -38.50
CA GLU A 101 -30.30 7.95 -37.58
C GLU A 101 -29.37 7.54 -36.43
N CYS A 102 -28.44 8.41 -36.03
CA CYS A 102 -27.51 8.11 -34.95
C CYS A 102 -28.21 8.21 -33.59
N ALA A 103 -28.38 7.07 -32.91
CA ALA A 103 -28.98 6.99 -31.57
C ALA A 103 -27.95 6.73 -30.45
N PHE A 104 -26.78 7.37 -30.51
CA PHE A 104 -25.74 7.17 -29.50
C PHE A 104 -26.09 7.87 -28.18
N LEU A 105 -26.21 7.10 -27.10
CA LEU A 105 -26.50 7.59 -25.75
C LEU A 105 -25.37 7.20 -24.79
N THR A 106 -24.91 8.14 -23.98
CA THR A 106 -23.87 7.90 -22.97
C THR A 106 -24.21 8.57 -21.65
N THR A 107 -23.70 8.04 -20.54
CA THR A 107 -23.97 8.62 -19.23
C THR A 107 -23.23 9.94 -19.03
N ARG A 108 -23.84 10.88 -18.29
CA ARG A 108 -23.20 12.15 -17.92
C ARG A 108 -21.84 11.96 -17.24
N ARG A 109 -21.64 10.86 -16.49
CA ARG A 109 -20.37 10.56 -15.80
C ARG A 109 -19.23 10.19 -16.76
N SER A 110 -19.54 9.56 -17.90
CA SER A 110 -18.54 9.11 -18.88
C SER A 110 -18.36 10.10 -20.04
N GLY A 111 -19.45 10.69 -20.56
CA GLY A 111 -19.42 11.53 -21.76
C GLY A 111 -19.30 13.04 -21.51
N ALA A 112 -19.83 13.56 -20.39
CA ALA A 112 -19.92 15.00 -20.18
C ALA A 112 -18.66 15.66 -19.59
N LYS A 113 -17.71 14.86 -19.06
CA LYS A 113 -16.39 15.36 -18.61
C LYS A 113 -15.37 15.47 -19.75
N GLY A 114 -15.65 14.88 -20.92
CA GLY A 114 -14.80 14.93 -22.12
C GLY A 114 -15.15 16.08 -23.07
N LYS A 115 -14.74 15.96 -24.33
CA LYS A 115 -14.94 16.98 -25.40
C LYS A 115 -16.41 17.23 -25.81
N LYS A 116 -17.40 16.54 -25.20
CA LYS A 116 -18.83 16.52 -25.61
C LYS A 116 -19.05 16.18 -27.11
N GLN A 117 -18.20 15.35 -27.68
CA GLN A 117 -18.27 14.96 -29.09
C GLN A 117 -18.70 13.50 -29.22
N CYS A 118 -19.52 13.21 -30.22
CA CYS A 118 -19.89 11.85 -30.59
C CYS A 118 -18.64 11.09 -31.10
N PRO A 119 -18.39 9.86 -30.61
CA PRO A 119 -17.25 9.07 -31.08
C PRO A 119 -17.43 8.64 -32.54
N TYR A 120 -18.68 8.44 -32.99
CA TYR A 120 -18.97 8.07 -34.37
C TYR A 120 -18.79 9.25 -35.33
N SER A 121 -18.38 8.94 -36.55
CA SER A 121 -18.25 9.93 -37.61
C SER A 121 -19.60 10.14 -38.27
N HIS A 122 -20.01 11.39 -38.45
CA HIS A 122 -21.28 11.74 -39.07
C HIS A 122 -21.01 12.35 -40.44
N ILE A 123 -21.88 12.05 -41.40
CA ILE A 123 -21.88 12.68 -42.73
C ILE A 123 -23.22 13.38 -42.86
N VAL A 124 -23.21 14.70 -42.96
CA VAL A 124 -24.42 15.51 -43.20
C VAL A 124 -24.16 16.33 -44.45
N ASN A 125 -25.03 16.23 -45.45
CA ASN A 125 -24.88 16.93 -46.72
C ASN A 125 -23.50 16.71 -47.39
N ASN A 126 -22.99 15.48 -47.38
CA ASN A 126 -21.66 15.07 -47.90
C ASN A 126 -20.45 15.70 -47.20
N GLU A 127 -20.66 16.36 -46.06
CA GLU A 127 -19.60 16.91 -45.22
C GLU A 127 -19.43 16.06 -43.96
N ILE A 128 -18.18 15.74 -43.63
CA ILE A 128 -17.85 15.02 -42.40
C ILE A 128 -17.93 16.00 -41.22
N ILE A 129 -18.95 15.84 -40.38
CA ILE A 129 -19.15 16.66 -39.19
C ILE A 129 -18.87 15.87 -37.90
N ILE A 130 -18.56 16.60 -36.84
CA ILE A 130 -18.44 16.05 -35.49
C ILE A 130 -19.78 16.27 -34.79
N GLY A 131 -20.51 15.19 -34.51
CA GLY A 131 -21.75 15.27 -33.74
C GLY A 131 -21.47 15.78 -32.31
N GLU A 132 -22.32 16.66 -31.81
CA GLU A 132 -22.24 17.18 -30.44
C GLU A 132 -23.17 16.37 -29.52
N LEU A 133 -22.68 16.00 -28.33
CA LEU A 133 -23.46 15.31 -27.32
C LEU A 133 -24.30 16.33 -26.55
N VAL A 134 -25.61 16.30 -26.75
CA VAL A 134 -26.57 17.16 -26.06
C VAL A 134 -27.04 16.49 -24.76
N HIS A 135 -27.19 17.29 -23.70
CA HIS A 135 -27.74 16.81 -22.43
C HIS A 135 -29.26 16.74 -22.52
N HIS A 136 -29.81 15.53 -22.45
CA HIS A 136 -31.24 15.30 -22.28
C HIS A 136 -31.56 15.05 -20.80
N GLU A 137 -32.34 15.96 -20.20
CA GLU A 137 -32.77 15.83 -18.81
C GLU A 137 -33.86 14.75 -18.64
N CYS A 138 -33.68 13.91 -17.63
CA CYS A 138 -34.67 12.93 -17.21
C CYS A 138 -35.65 13.58 -16.23
N LYS A 139 -36.95 13.62 -16.60
CA LYS A 139 -38.00 14.21 -15.76
C LYS A 139 -38.46 13.29 -14.61
N THR A 140 -38.06 12.01 -14.62
CA THR A 140 -38.43 11.02 -13.59
C THR A 140 -37.79 11.36 -12.24
N LYS A 141 -38.58 11.30 -11.16
CA LYS A 141 -38.11 11.48 -9.78
C LYS A 141 -38.06 10.13 -9.06
N ILE A 142 -37.08 9.94 -8.18
CA ILE A 142 -36.96 8.76 -7.32
C ILE A 142 -37.33 9.16 -5.90
N TRP A 143 -38.30 8.46 -5.32
CA TRP A 143 -38.72 8.61 -3.93
C TRP A 143 -38.20 7.41 -3.16
N ILE A 144 -37.42 7.66 -2.12
CA ILE A 144 -36.84 6.61 -1.28
C ILE A 144 -37.45 6.77 0.11
N TYR A 145 -38.26 5.80 0.50
CA TYR A 145 -38.80 5.70 1.84
C TYR A 145 -37.90 4.77 2.65
N TYR A 146 -37.39 5.27 3.77
CA TYR A 146 -36.65 4.48 4.75
C TYR A 146 -37.44 4.46 6.06
N PRO A 147 -37.38 3.37 6.83
CA PRO A 147 -38.05 3.27 8.12
C PRO A 147 -37.33 4.15 9.14
N GLU A 148 -38.11 4.79 10.02
CA GLU A 148 -37.56 5.51 11.19
C GLU A 148 -36.96 4.54 12.21
N ASP A 149 -37.45 3.29 12.24
CA ASP A 149 -36.85 2.20 13.01
C ASP A 149 -35.60 1.65 12.30
N TYR A 150 -34.44 1.96 12.88
CA TYR A 150 -33.12 1.55 12.39
C TYR A 150 -32.85 0.04 12.48
N SER A 151 -33.69 -0.75 13.16
CA SER A 151 -33.60 -2.21 13.16
C SER A 151 -34.06 -2.81 11.82
N VAL A 152 -34.89 -2.08 11.06
CA VAL A 152 -35.45 -2.53 9.78
C VAL A 152 -34.54 -2.08 8.63
N HIS A 153 -33.74 -3.00 8.12
CA HIS A 153 -32.78 -2.76 7.04
C HIS A 153 -33.42 -2.86 5.65
N LYS A 154 -34.56 -2.20 5.43
CA LYS A 154 -35.31 -2.22 4.17
C LYS A 154 -35.62 -0.79 3.71
N ALA A 155 -35.69 -0.56 2.41
CA ALA A 155 -36.13 0.72 1.84
C ALA A 155 -37.09 0.45 0.69
N ILE A 156 -38.10 1.32 0.53
CA ILE A 156 -39.03 1.28 -0.61
C ILE A 156 -38.61 2.36 -1.58
N VAL A 157 -38.36 1.98 -2.83
CA VAL A 157 -37.96 2.90 -3.90
C VAL A 157 -39.07 2.98 -4.93
N VAL A 158 -39.64 4.18 -5.11
CA VAL A 158 -40.72 4.46 -6.05
C VAL A 158 -40.22 5.43 -7.12
N LEU A 159 -40.40 5.07 -8.39
CA LEU A 159 -40.14 5.95 -9.52
C LEU A 159 -41.43 6.70 -9.89
N ASN A 160 -41.36 8.02 -9.95
CA ASN A 160 -42.48 8.88 -10.34
C ASN A 160 -42.20 9.54 -11.70
N GLY A 161 -43.01 9.18 -12.70
CA GLY A 161 -42.95 9.68 -14.08
C GLY A 161 -42.14 8.78 -15.04
N PRO A 162 -42.52 8.70 -16.33
CA PRO A 162 -41.82 7.87 -17.32
C PRO A 162 -40.44 8.42 -17.66
N HIS A 163 -39.46 7.54 -17.84
CA HIS A 163 -38.13 7.92 -18.31
C HIS A 163 -38.19 8.40 -19.77
N SER A 164 -37.52 9.52 -20.06
CA SER A 164 -37.34 10.07 -21.41
C SER A 164 -36.12 9.50 -22.13
N HIS A 165 -35.50 8.47 -21.58
CA HIS A 165 -34.32 7.80 -22.13
C HIS A 165 -34.38 6.31 -21.81
N PRO A 166 -33.79 5.44 -22.65
CA PRO A 166 -33.64 4.03 -22.31
C PRO A 166 -32.80 3.89 -21.04
N SER A 167 -33.13 2.90 -20.20
CA SER A 167 -32.26 2.53 -19.09
C SER A 167 -30.95 2.01 -19.67
N PRO A 168 -29.77 2.48 -19.22
CA PRO A 168 -28.52 1.79 -19.56
C PRO A 168 -28.68 0.32 -19.17
N PRO A 169 -28.12 -0.63 -19.95
CA PRO A 169 -28.33 -2.05 -19.71
C PRO A 169 -27.87 -2.40 -18.30
N LEU A 170 -28.83 -2.68 -17.41
CA LEU A 170 -28.59 -3.21 -16.05
C LEU A 170 -28.25 -4.70 -16.15
N LYS A 171 -27.25 -5.05 -16.96
CA LYS A 171 -26.77 -6.42 -17.03
C LYS A 171 -25.82 -6.62 -15.86
N LYS A 172 -25.99 -7.70 -15.09
CA LYS A 172 -24.93 -8.16 -14.19
C LYS A 172 -23.72 -8.54 -15.05
N VAL A 173 -22.51 -8.25 -14.58
CA VAL A 173 -21.30 -8.73 -15.27
C VAL A 173 -21.39 -10.25 -15.35
N SER A 174 -21.34 -10.79 -16.56
CA SER A 174 -21.34 -12.22 -16.81
C SER A 174 -20.16 -12.89 -16.11
N ARG A 175 -20.25 -14.19 -15.86
CA ARG A 175 -19.17 -14.93 -15.19
C ARG A 175 -17.89 -14.91 -16.04
N ASP A 176 -18.04 -15.15 -17.34
CA ASP A 176 -16.95 -15.04 -18.32
C ASP A 176 -16.33 -13.62 -18.35
N GLY A 177 -17.15 -12.57 -18.33
CA GLY A 177 -16.66 -11.19 -18.25
C GLY A 177 -15.92 -10.88 -16.94
N GLN A 178 -16.35 -11.45 -15.81
CA GLN A 178 -15.63 -11.34 -14.55
C GLN A 178 -14.28 -12.05 -14.62
N ASP A 179 -14.27 -13.28 -15.15
CA ASP A 179 -13.07 -14.11 -15.24
C ASP A 179 -12.03 -13.46 -16.16
N GLN A 180 -12.44 -12.92 -17.31
CA GLN A 180 -11.56 -12.18 -18.22
C GLN A 180 -11.01 -10.89 -17.58
N TYR A 181 -11.85 -10.12 -16.89
CA TYR A 181 -11.40 -8.89 -16.21
C TYR A 181 -10.44 -9.17 -15.05
N ILE A 182 -10.66 -10.26 -14.31
CA ILE A 182 -9.77 -10.71 -13.22
C ILE A 182 -8.47 -11.27 -13.81
N ALA A 183 -8.52 -12.07 -14.88
CA ALA A 183 -7.33 -12.58 -15.54
C ALA A 183 -6.44 -11.45 -16.07
N ALA A 184 -7.03 -10.39 -16.62
CA ALA A 184 -6.28 -9.18 -17.00
C ALA A 184 -5.64 -8.49 -15.80
N ALA A 185 -6.33 -8.43 -14.65
CA ALA A 185 -5.78 -7.87 -13.41
C ALA A 185 -4.62 -8.72 -12.84
N GLU A 186 -4.70 -10.04 -12.97
CA GLU A 186 -3.64 -10.96 -12.55
C GLU A 186 -2.39 -10.83 -13.42
N LYS A 187 -2.54 -10.72 -14.75
CA LYS A 187 -1.43 -10.49 -15.69
C LYS A 187 -0.64 -9.21 -15.38
N GLU A 188 -1.32 -8.14 -14.96
CA GLU A 188 -0.68 -6.87 -14.61
C GLU A 188 -0.13 -6.82 -13.16
N GLY A 189 -0.50 -7.80 -12.33
CA GLY A 189 -0.19 -7.85 -10.91
C GLY A 189 -1.19 -7.07 -10.06
N VAL A 190 -1.86 -7.76 -9.14
CA VAL A 190 -2.97 -7.22 -8.32
C VAL A 190 -2.50 -6.21 -7.26
N VAL A 191 -1.26 -6.35 -6.78
CA VAL A 191 -0.70 -5.51 -5.71
C VAL A 191 -0.52 -4.06 -6.21
N GLY A 192 -1.16 -3.10 -5.54
CA GLY A 192 -1.13 -1.69 -5.92
C GLY A 192 -1.89 -1.34 -7.22
N LEU A 193 -2.60 -2.29 -7.83
CA LEU A 193 -3.30 -2.08 -9.10
C LEU A 193 -4.50 -1.16 -8.94
N THR A 194 -4.57 -0.07 -9.73
CA THR A 194 -5.73 0.82 -9.76
C THR A 194 -6.61 0.51 -10.97
N VAL A 195 -7.90 0.82 -10.88
CA VAL A 195 -8.85 0.68 -12.02
C VAL A 195 -8.28 1.35 -13.26
N MET A 196 -7.80 2.60 -13.13
CA MET A 196 -7.24 3.35 -14.26
C MET A 196 -6.00 2.68 -14.87
N ARG A 197 -5.13 2.06 -14.06
CA ARG A 197 -3.95 1.36 -14.56
C ARG A 197 -4.34 0.08 -15.30
N LEU A 198 -5.34 -0.64 -14.80
CA LEU A 198 -5.89 -1.82 -15.47
C LEU A 198 -6.58 -1.46 -16.80
N GLU A 199 -7.38 -0.40 -16.84
CA GLU A 199 -8.03 0.07 -18.08
C GLU A 199 -7.00 0.44 -19.15
N LYS A 200 -5.93 1.15 -18.78
CA LYS A 200 -4.83 1.47 -19.72
C LYS A 200 -4.10 0.22 -20.20
N ALA A 201 -3.91 -0.76 -19.32
CA ALA A 201 -3.27 -2.02 -19.67
C ALA A 201 -4.13 -2.87 -20.62
N LEU A 202 -5.45 -2.94 -20.39
CA LEU A 202 -6.40 -3.62 -21.28
C LEU A 202 -6.34 -3.04 -22.70
N VAL A 203 -6.37 -1.71 -22.82
CA VAL A 203 -6.26 -1.04 -24.12
C VAL A 203 -4.90 -1.28 -24.77
N ARG A 204 -3.81 -1.20 -23.99
CA ARG A 204 -2.43 -1.36 -24.52
C ARG A 204 -2.12 -2.79 -24.95
N ASN A 205 -2.52 -3.77 -24.14
CA ASN A 205 -2.09 -5.16 -24.29
C ASN A 205 -3.10 -5.99 -25.09
N GLU A 206 -4.40 -5.74 -24.91
CA GLU A 206 -5.47 -6.54 -25.51
C GLU A 206 -6.25 -5.77 -26.57
N GLY A 207 -6.02 -4.45 -26.72
CA GLY A 207 -6.71 -3.61 -27.69
C GLY A 207 -8.20 -3.43 -27.40
N LYS A 208 -8.65 -3.86 -26.21
CA LYS A 208 -10.05 -3.90 -25.78
C LYS A 208 -10.26 -2.94 -24.62
N THR A 209 -11.44 -2.37 -24.54
CA THR A 209 -11.93 -1.66 -23.35
C THR A 209 -12.66 -2.63 -22.42
N SER A 210 -12.85 -2.25 -21.16
CA SER A 210 -13.65 -3.03 -20.22
C SER A 210 -15.07 -3.31 -20.74
N ALA A 211 -15.65 -2.37 -21.49
CA ALA A 211 -16.95 -2.50 -22.10
C ALA A 211 -16.99 -3.56 -23.22
N ASP A 212 -15.86 -3.78 -23.91
CA ASP A 212 -15.74 -4.81 -24.95
C ASP A 212 -15.63 -6.22 -24.36
N ILE A 213 -15.18 -6.34 -23.10
CA ILE A 213 -15.18 -7.60 -22.34
C ILE A 213 -16.61 -7.91 -21.89
N ASP A 214 -17.26 -6.96 -21.23
CA ASP A 214 -18.67 -7.06 -20.88
C ASP A 214 -19.29 -5.66 -20.81
N SER A 215 -20.43 -5.47 -21.48
CA SER A 215 -21.23 -4.25 -21.42
C SER A 215 -21.52 -3.74 -20.00
N ALA A 216 -21.62 -4.63 -18.99
CA ALA A 216 -21.82 -4.28 -17.59
C ALA A 216 -20.59 -3.61 -16.93
N LEU A 217 -19.40 -3.87 -17.47
CA LEU A 217 -18.14 -3.24 -17.06
C LEU A 217 -17.97 -1.82 -17.64
N ILE A 218 -19.03 -1.22 -18.21
CA ILE A 218 -19.09 0.23 -18.40
C ILE A 218 -19.18 0.94 -17.02
N ASN A 219 -19.74 0.25 -16.01
CA ASN A 219 -19.89 0.81 -14.68
C ASN A 219 -18.60 0.67 -13.85
N THR A 220 -17.88 1.78 -13.67
CA THR A 220 -16.67 1.87 -12.82
C THR A 220 -16.83 1.38 -11.38
N CYS A 221 -18.05 1.34 -10.84
CA CYS A 221 -18.31 0.73 -9.52
C CYS A 221 -18.03 -0.78 -9.54
N MET A 222 -18.38 -1.46 -10.64
CA MET A 222 -18.12 -2.89 -10.81
C MET A 222 -16.62 -3.17 -10.91
N HIS A 223 -15.85 -2.31 -11.58
CA HIS A 223 -14.39 -2.40 -11.61
C HIS A 223 -13.80 -2.41 -10.21
N ARG A 224 -14.19 -1.42 -9.39
CA ARG A 224 -13.71 -1.31 -8.00
C ARG A 224 -14.09 -2.53 -7.18
N ARG A 225 -15.32 -3.01 -7.31
CA ARG A 225 -15.81 -4.17 -6.57
C ARG A 225 -15.03 -5.45 -6.92
N LEU A 226 -14.81 -5.71 -8.21
CA LEU A 226 -14.05 -6.88 -8.66
C LEU A 226 -12.58 -6.81 -8.24
N LEU A 227 -11.92 -5.66 -8.44
CA LEU A 227 -10.55 -5.43 -7.99
C LEU A 227 -10.41 -5.50 -6.46
N GLN A 228 -11.34 -4.94 -5.69
CA GLN A 228 -11.28 -4.95 -4.24
C GLN A 228 -11.47 -6.35 -3.68
N LYS A 229 -12.40 -7.13 -4.24
CA LYS A 229 -12.56 -8.55 -3.90
C LYS A 229 -11.27 -9.31 -4.14
N LYS A 230 -10.64 -9.13 -5.30
CA LYS A 230 -9.39 -9.81 -5.63
C LYS A 230 -8.21 -9.36 -4.77
N LYS A 231 -8.14 -8.07 -4.43
CA LYS A 231 -7.15 -7.54 -3.49
C LYS A 231 -7.31 -8.13 -2.10
N ALA A 232 -8.54 -8.27 -1.61
CA ALA A 232 -8.82 -8.89 -0.32
C ALA A 232 -8.42 -10.37 -0.29
N GLU A 233 -8.56 -11.11 -1.41
CA GLU A 233 -8.04 -12.47 -1.54
C GLU A 233 -6.51 -12.52 -1.47
N SER A 234 -5.82 -11.55 -2.09
CA SER A 234 -4.34 -11.49 -2.07
C SER A 234 -3.75 -10.96 -0.75
N ALA A 235 -4.49 -10.11 -0.03
CA ALA A 235 -4.08 -9.46 1.21
C ALA A 235 -5.23 -9.57 2.25
N PRO A 236 -5.44 -10.76 2.84
CA PRO A 236 -6.57 -11.03 3.73
C PRO A 236 -6.57 -10.17 5.00
N HIS A 237 -5.39 -9.75 5.47
CA HIS A 237 -5.22 -8.86 6.63
C HIS A 237 -5.21 -7.37 6.25
N GLY A 238 -5.61 -7.04 5.02
CA GLY A 238 -5.58 -5.68 4.48
C GLY A 238 -4.17 -5.13 4.29
N ASN A 239 -4.07 -3.80 4.14
CA ASN A 239 -2.82 -3.08 3.91
C ASN A 239 -2.40 -2.18 5.10
N GLY A 240 -3.09 -2.30 6.24
CA GLY A 240 -2.78 -1.57 7.47
C GLY A 240 -1.70 -2.26 8.30
N LEU A 241 -1.55 -1.84 9.57
CA LEU A 241 -0.57 -2.43 10.49
C LEU A 241 -0.73 -3.95 10.63
N GLU A 242 -1.97 -4.44 10.67
CA GLU A 242 -2.29 -5.87 10.72
C GLU A 242 -1.74 -6.62 9.50
N GLY A 243 -1.89 -6.05 8.30
CA GLY A 243 -1.31 -6.58 7.07
C GLY A 243 0.22 -6.60 7.09
N VAL A 244 0.84 -5.54 7.62
CA VAL A 244 2.30 -5.44 7.79
C VAL A 244 2.81 -6.51 8.77
N MET A 245 2.13 -6.69 9.90
CA MET A 245 2.48 -7.71 10.89
C MET A 245 2.33 -9.13 10.34
N ALA A 246 1.22 -9.42 9.64
CA ALA A 246 0.98 -10.72 9.01
C ALA A 246 2.03 -11.04 7.93
N GLN A 247 2.40 -10.05 7.11
CA GLN A 247 3.45 -10.22 6.10
C GLN A 247 4.82 -10.45 6.75
N ARG A 248 5.16 -9.74 7.83
CA ARG A 248 6.41 -9.96 8.57
C ARG A 248 6.47 -11.38 9.16
N ALA A 249 5.39 -11.85 9.77
CA ALA A 249 5.32 -13.22 10.29
C ALA A 249 5.53 -14.27 9.18
N LYS A 250 4.97 -14.02 7.99
CA LYS A 250 5.17 -14.87 6.81
C LYS A 250 6.62 -14.83 6.31
N ASP A 251 7.24 -13.66 6.25
CA ASP A 251 8.63 -13.49 5.80
C ASP A 251 9.61 -14.14 6.79
N VAL A 252 9.39 -13.98 8.10
CA VAL A 252 10.20 -14.63 9.15
C VAL A 252 10.13 -16.16 9.05
N LYS A 253 8.96 -16.71 8.74
CA LYS A 253 8.76 -18.15 8.60
C LYS A 253 9.42 -18.72 7.33
N ASN A 254 9.40 -17.97 6.23
CA ASN A 254 9.70 -18.52 4.90
C ASN A 254 11.00 -17.99 4.28
N LEU A 255 11.58 -16.90 4.80
CA LEU A 255 12.72 -16.22 4.18
C LEU A 255 13.87 -16.01 5.19
N PRO A 256 15.12 -16.19 4.76
CA PRO A 256 16.28 -15.78 5.55
C PRO A 256 16.28 -14.26 5.74
N VAL A 257 16.87 -13.79 6.85
CA VAL A 257 16.84 -12.38 7.30
C VAL A 257 17.19 -11.38 6.19
N GLU A 258 18.16 -11.72 5.34
CA GLU A 258 18.64 -10.89 4.22
C GLU A 258 17.57 -10.65 3.13
N LYS A 259 16.55 -11.51 3.05
CA LYS A 259 15.48 -11.47 2.05
C LYS A 259 14.13 -11.03 2.62
N GLN A 260 14.05 -10.78 3.92
CA GLN A 260 12.83 -10.27 4.55
C GLN A 260 12.64 -8.81 4.15
N TYR A 261 11.46 -8.44 3.63
CA TYR A 261 11.21 -7.06 3.22
C TYR A 261 10.94 -6.14 4.41
N ILE A 262 10.22 -6.67 5.41
CA ILE A 262 9.90 -5.97 6.65
C ILE A 262 10.92 -6.37 7.70
N HIS A 263 11.95 -5.54 7.85
CA HIS A 263 13.02 -5.78 8.81
C HIS A 263 12.54 -5.51 10.26
N GLU A 264 11.80 -4.42 10.46
CA GLU A 264 11.36 -4.01 11.79
C GLU A 264 10.04 -3.23 11.72
N VAL A 265 9.21 -3.36 12.76
CA VAL A 265 7.96 -2.61 12.92
C VAL A 265 8.04 -1.94 14.30
N HIS A 266 8.10 -0.62 14.31
CA HIS A 266 8.11 0.15 15.55
C HIS A 266 6.70 0.65 15.86
N SER A 267 6.23 0.40 17.08
CA SER A 267 5.16 1.18 17.69
C SER A 267 5.79 2.22 18.61
N TYR A 268 5.40 3.49 18.46
CA TYR A 268 5.86 4.56 19.33
C TYR A 268 4.86 4.75 20.47
N GLY A 269 5.38 4.75 21.69
CA GLY A 269 4.63 5.06 22.89
C GLY A 269 4.74 6.55 23.10
N ILE A 270 3.60 7.24 23.12
CA ILE A 270 3.55 8.66 23.40
C ILE A 270 3.01 8.81 24.82
N THR A 271 3.78 9.46 25.68
CA THR A 271 3.30 9.85 27.01
C THR A 271 2.39 11.07 26.85
N ILE A 272 1.10 10.89 27.08
CA ILE A 272 0.09 11.96 26.96
C ILE A 272 -0.05 12.75 28.26
N ALA A 273 0.22 12.11 29.41
CA ALA A 273 0.15 12.73 30.72
C ALA A 273 1.07 12.02 31.72
N ARG A 274 1.57 12.78 32.71
CA ARG A 274 2.29 12.28 33.89
C ARG A 274 1.57 12.72 35.14
N ILE A 275 1.31 11.78 36.04
CA ILE A 275 0.56 12.03 37.26
C ILE A 275 1.39 11.52 38.43
N TYR A 276 1.66 12.43 39.37
CA TYR A 276 2.43 12.12 40.57
C TYR A 276 1.45 11.94 41.73
N CYS A 277 1.46 10.75 42.32
CA CYS A 277 0.61 10.42 43.46
C CYS A 277 1.45 9.85 44.59
N ASN A 278 1.15 10.26 45.83
CA ASN A 278 1.76 9.72 47.05
C ASN A 278 0.79 8.85 47.87
N ARG A 279 -0.36 8.48 47.28
CA ARG A 279 -1.39 7.64 47.91
C ARG A 279 -1.78 6.51 46.96
N GLU A 280 -1.86 5.31 47.51
CA GLU A 280 -2.31 4.12 46.79
C GLU A 280 -3.68 3.67 47.32
N THR A 281 -4.68 4.57 47.26
CA THR A 281 -6.07 4.28 47.67
C THR A 281 -7.02 4.40 46.49
N THR A 282 -8.16 3.74 46.58
CA THR A 282 -9.19 3.72 45.53
C THR A 282 -9.67 5.14 45.20
N GLU A 283 -9.87 5.99 46.20
CA GLU A 283 -10.31 7.38 46.05
C GLU A 283 -9.23 8.25 45.40
N ALA A 284 -7.95 7.96 45.67
CA ALA A 284 -6.85 8.67 45.04
C ALA A 284 -6.81 8.34 43.53
N PHE A 285 -6.92 7.06 43.16
CA PHE A 285 -6.95 6.64 41.76
C PHE A 285 -8.20 7.10 41.03
N GLU A 286 -9.37 7.08 41.67
CA GLU A 286 -10.60 7.65 41.13
C GLU A 286 -10.40 9.12 40.75
N LYS A 287 -9.85 9.94 41.65
CA LYS A 287 -9.53 11.35 41.36
C LYS A 287 -8.51 11.51 40.23
N ILE A 288 -7.54 10.60 40.13
CA ILE A 288 -6.54 10.60 39.06
C ILE A 288 -7.22 10.42 37.70
N PHE A 289 -8.07 9.39 37.56
CA PHE A 289 -8.79 9.14 36.31
C PHE A 289 -9.76 10.28 36.00
N GLU A 290 -10.53 10.72 36.99
CA GLU A 290 -11.48 11.81 36.83
C GLU A 290 -10.79 13.09 36.33
N SER A 291 -9.70 13.48 36.99
CA SER A 291 -8.92 14.67 36.63
C SER A 291 -8.27 14.54 35.26
N LEU A 292 -7.72 13.37 34.93
CA LEU A 292 -7.08 13.14 33.64
C LEU A 292 -8.05 13.34 32.47
N TRP A 293 -9.21 12.67 32.52
CA TRP A 293 -10.18 12.74 31.43
C TRP A 293 -10.78 14.14 31.30
N ASN A 294 -11.11 14.78 32.43
CA ASN A 294 -11.68 16.13 32.43
C ASN A 294 -10.65 17.17 31.94
N GLN A 295 -9.37 17.02 32.30
CA GLN A 295 -8.32 17.92 31.84
C GLN A 295 -8.06 17.77 30.33
N ILE A 296 -8.10 16.55 29.80
CA ILE A 296 -7.99 16.33 28.34
C ILE A 296 -9.15 17.02 27.61
N GLU A 297 -10.37 16.90 28.13
CA GLU A 297 -11.53 17.59 27.56
C GLU A 297 -11.38 19.12 27.62
N HIS A 298 -10.93 19.64 28.76
CA HIS A 298 -10.68 21.07 28.93
C HIS A 298 -9.64 21.61 27.93
N LEU A 299 -8.53 20.90 27.73
CA LEU A 299 -7.44 21.33 26.83
C LEU A 299 -7.79 21.18 25.35
N THR A 300 -8.53 20.14 24.99
CA THR A 300 -8.79 19.79 23.58
C THR A 300 -10.17 20.24 23.08
N GLY A 301 -11.06 20.64 23.98
CA GLY A 301 -12.47 20.88 23.69
C GLY A 301 -13.24 19.61 23.30
N ARG A 302 -12.66 18.42 23.51
CA ARG A 302 -13.23 17.13 23.10
C ARG A 302 -13.22 16.15 24.26
N MET A 303 -14.41 15.68 24.63
CA MET A 303 -14.59 14.63 25.63
C MET A 303 -13.84 13.34 25.25
N VAL A 304 -13.18 12.73 26.22
CA VAL A 304 -12.62 11.38 26.08
C VAL A 304 -13.78 10.37 26.00
N LYS A 305 -13.92 9.74 24.84
CA LYS A 305 -14.93 8.70 24.63
C LYS A 305 -14.36 7.33 24.92
N PHE A 306 -15.17 6.49 25.56
CA PHE A 306 -14.93 5.06 25.73
C PHE A 306 -15.84 4.28 24.78
N LYS A 307 -15.27 3.35 24.00
CA LYS A 307 -15.99 2.64 22.94
C LYS A 307 -17.19 1.86 23.46
N PHE A 308 -17.08 1.25 24.64
CA PHE A 308 -18.18 0.48 25.23
C PHE A 308 -19.35 1.35 25.72
N ILE A 309 -19.10 2.62 26.09
CA ILE A 309 -20.14 3.56 26.53
C ILE A 309 -20.73 4.34 25.34
N HIS A 310 -19.87 4.80 24.42
CA HIS A 310 -20.21 5.79 23.39
C HIS A 310 -20.21 5.24 21.96
N GLY A 311 -19.94 3.94 21.77
CA GLY A 311 -19.75 3.31 20.46
C GLY A 311 -18.44 3.66 19.74
N SER A 312 -17.65 4.61 20.27
CA SER A 312 -16.39 5.10 19.70
C SER A 312 -15.40 5.55 20.77
N GLY A 313 -14.11 5.68 20.43
CA GLY A 313 -13.05 6.13 21.34
C GLY A 313 -12.17 5.00 21.88
N LEU A 314 -11.71 5.13 23.12
CA LEU A 314 -10.79 4.19 23.79
C LEU A 314 -11.39 2.78 23.82
N ARG A 315 -10.63 1.81 23.33
CA ARG A 315 -11.08 0.41 23.19
C ARG A 315 -10.73 -0.43 24.40
N VAL A 316 -9.52 -0.24 24.92
CA VAL A 316 -8.94 -1.02 25.99
C VAL A 316 -8.04 -0.11 26.82
N ILE A 317 -8.05 -0.29 28.14
CA ILE A 317 -7.10 0.32 29.07
C ILE A 317 -6.25 -0.80 29.68
N VAL A 318 -4.96 -0.82 29.38
CA VAL A 318 -4.02 -1.80 29.93
C VAL A 318 -3.35 -1.21 31.17
N MET A 319 -3.31 -1.96 32.27
CA MET A 319 -2.71 -1.52 33.53
C MET A 319 -1.94 -2.64 34.23
N ASP A 320 -1.07 -2.28 35.18
CA ASP A 320 -0.38 -3.23 36.08
C ASP A 320 -1.41 -3.99 36.94
N GLY A 321 -2.43 -3.26 37.41
CA GLY A 321 -3.64 -3.85 38.00
C GLY A 321 -3.54 -4.10 39.49
N CYS A 322 -2.96 -3.17 40.24
CA CYS A 322 -3.16 -3.16 41.68
C CYS A 322 -4.64 -2.87 41.99
N LYS A 323 -5.16 -3.47 43.08
CA LYS A 323 -6.60 -3.42 43.38
C LYS A 323 -7.16 -2.00 43.49
N PRO A 324 -6.54 -1.05 44.22
CA PRO A 324 -7.04 0.32 44.31
C PRO A 324 -7.10 1.03 42.96
N GLN A 325 -6.17 0.74 42.04
CA GLN A 325 -6.14 1.34 40.70
C GLN A 325 -7.31 0.88 39.84
N VAL A 326 -7.59 -0.42 39.82
CA VAL A 326 -8.69 -0.98 39.02
C VAL A 326 -10.04 -0.51 39.57
N GLU A 327 -10.23 -0.55 40.89
CA GLU A 327 -11.47 -0.11 41.52
C GLU A 327 -11.69 1.41 41.40
N GLY A 328 -10.60 2.20 41.44
CA GLY A 328 -10.66 3.64 41.22
C GLY A 328 -11.09 3.99 39.79
N LEU A 329 -10.58 3.25 38.79
CA LEU A 329 -11.06 3.36 37.41
C LEU A 329 -12.54 3.00 37.31
N GLY A 330 -12.96 1.89 37.92
CA GLY A 330 -14.35 1.47 37.94
C GLY A 330 -15.27 2.54 38.50
N SER A 331 -14.86 3.19 39.60
CA SER A 331 -15.64 4.23 40.27
C SER A 331 -15.84 5.46 39.37
N ASP A 332 -14.81 5.90 38.65
CA ASP A 332 -14.92 6.99 37.65
C ASP A 332 -15.78 6.56 36.44
N LEU A 333 -15.62 5.33 35.94
CA LEU A 333 -16.41 4.83 34.81
C LEU A 333 -17.91 4.76 35.13
N VAL A 334 -18.29 4.36 36.35
CA VAL A 334 -19.71 4.34 36.77
C VAL A 334 -20.30 5.74 36.70
N LYS A 335 -19.58 6.79 37.15
CA LYS A 335 -20.06 8.18 37.07
C LYS A 335 -20.26 8.66 35.63
N ARG A 336 -19.41 8.18 34.70
CA ARG A 336 -19.44 8.57 33.28
C ARG A 336 -20.45 7.77 32.46
N ASN A 337 -20.87 6.62 32.95
CA ASN A 337 -21.82 5.78 32.24
C ASN A 337 -23.24 6.33 32.38
N ASN A 338 -23.79 6.84 31.28
CA ASN A 338 -25.22 7.08 31.17
C ASN A 338 -25.88 5.80 30.61
N SER A 339 -26.57 5.06 31.48
CA SER A 339 -27.17 3.76 31.17
C SER A 339 -28.21 3.81 30.04
N GLU A 340 -28.96 4.91 29.90
CA GLU A 340 -29.94 5.10 28.84
C GLU A 340 -29.28 5.25 27.47
N ALA A 341 -28.13 5.94 27.43
CA ALA A 341 -27.39 6.18 26.20
C ALA A 341 -26.50 5.00 25.80
N SER A 342 -25.90 4.30 26.77
CA SER A 342 -24.97 3.19 26.53
C SER A 342 -25.67 1.83 26.41
N GLY A 343 -26.87 1.69 26.97
CA GLY A 343 -27.54 0.40 27.14
C GLY A 343 -26.93 -0.48 28.23
N ILE A 344 -26.01 0.07 29.06
CA ILE A 344 -25.31 -0.66 30.12
C ILE A 344 -25.80 -0.17 31.47
N SER A 345 -26.52 -1.02 32.20
CA SER A 345 -27.05 -0.73 33.54
C SER A 345 -26.09 -1.13 34.68
N GLU A 346 -24.84 -1.50 34.36
CA GLU A 346 -23.86 -1.91 35.36
C GLU A 346 -23.44 -0.72 36.22
N SER A 347 -23.69 -0.83 37.52
CA SER A 347 -23.36 0.19 38.53
C SER A 347 -22.28 -0.25 39.50
N ASP A 348 -21.81 -1.49 39.41
CA ASP A 348 -20.73 -2.02 40.23
C ASP A 348 -19.35 -1.62 39.64
N PRO A 349 -18.53 -0.83 40.35
CA PRO A 349 -17.18 -0.46 39.93
C PRO A 349 -16.31 -1.68 39.57
N GLN A 350 -16.49 -2.81 40.25
CA GLN A 350 -15.70 -4.01 40.00
C GLN A 350 -16.13 -4.74 38.72
N LYS A 351 -17.36 -4.53 38.23
CA LYS A 351 -17.86 -5.20 37.02
C LYS A 351 -17.79 -4.31 35.79
N ILE A 352 -17.91 -3.00 35.94
CA ILE A 352 -17.88 -2.08 34.79
C ILE A 352 -16.51 -2.09 34.08
N VAL A 353 -15.43 -2.35 34.83
CA VAL A 353 -14.07 -2.45 34.28
C VAL A 353 -13.91 -3.62 33.32
N GLU A 354 -14.73 -4.67 33.43
CA GLU A 354 -14.68 -5.85 32.55
C GLU A 354 -14.98 -5.52 31.08
N TYR A 355 -15.58 -4.35 30.80
CA TYR A 355 -15.90 -3.88 29.46
C TYR A 355 -14.74 -3.16 28.76
N ILE A 356 -13.66 -2.80 29.47
CA ILE A 356 -12.59 -1.96 28.90
C ILE A 356 -11.19 -2.26 29.44
N ALA A 357 -11.03 -2.72 30.68
CA ALA A 357 -9.73 -2.89 31.29
C ALA A 357 -9.09 -4.24 30.95
N ARG A 358 -7.76 -4.29 30.91
CA ARG A 358 -6.96 -5.51 30.81
C ARG A 358 -5.72 -5.44 31.69
N LEU A 359 -5.28 -6.58 32.21
CA LEU A 359 -4.01 -6.69 32.93
C LEU A 359 -2.85 -6.83 31.96
N CYS A 360 -1.74 -6.16 32.25
CA CYS A 360 -0.49 -6.37 31.53
C CYS A 360 0.11 -7.74 31.89
N PHE A 361 0.33 -8.59 30.89
CA PHE A 361 0.82 -9.97 31.11
C PHE A 361 2.20 -10.01 31.73
N ALA A 362 3.07 -9.08 31.36
CA ALA A 362 4.43 -9.05 31.87
C ALA A 362 4.48 -8.59 33.33
N HIS A 363 3.59 -7.66 33.73
CA HIS A 363 3.40 -7.33 35.15
C HIS A 363 2.77 -8.48 35.94
N VAL A 364 1.78 -9.18 35.39
CA VAL A 364 1.23 -10.40 36.00
C VAL A 364 2.32 -11.45 36.21
N GLY A 365 3.20 -11.65 35.21
CA GLY A 365 4.36 -12.53 35.32
C GLY A 365 5.33 -12.12 36.42
N ARG A 366 5.66 -10.82 36.52
CA ARG A 366 6.53 -10.27 37.58
C ARG A 366 5.89 -10.36 38.97
N ASN A 367 4.61 -10.06 39.09
CA ASN A 367 3.86 -10.18 40.34
C ASN A 367 3.79 -11.64 40.82
N ASN A 368 3.76 -12.60 39.89
CA ASN A 368 3.82 -14.03 40.18
C ASN A 368 5.26 -14.57 40.36
N GLN A 369 6.30 -13.73 40.28
CA GLN A 369 7.69 -14.16 40.44
C GLN A 369 7.97 -14.65 41.86
N GLN A 370 7.39 -14.01 42.89
CA GLN A 370 7.52 -14.48 44.28
C GLN A 370 6.91 -15.87 44.46
N LEU A 371 5.74 -16.11 43.84
CA LEU A 371 5.11 -17.43 43.83
C LEU A 371 6.01 -18.45 43.10
N THR A 372 6.66 -18.04 42.00
CA THR A 372 7.60 -18.87 41.23
C THR A 372 8.83 -19.31 42.04
N MET A 373 9.27 -18.50 43.01
CA MET A 373 10.38 -18.87 43.90
C MET A 373 9.96 -19.86 45.00
N GLN A 374 8.66 -19.95 45.32
CA GLN A 374 8.16 -20.67 46.49
C GLN A 374 7.32 -21.91 46.15
N CYS A 375 6.92 -22.08 44.89
CA CYS A 375 6.13 -23.21 44.41
C CYS A 375 6.91 -24.02 43.35
N SER A 376 6.55 -25.29 43.18
CA SER A 376 7.14 -26.15 42.14
C SER A 376 6.79 -25.65 40.72
N SER A 377 7.61 -26.05 39.74
CA SER A 377 7.41 -25.73 38.32
C SER A 377 5.99 -26.06 37.83
N ASP A 378 5.47 -27.21 38.25
CA ASP A 378 4.18 -27.73 37.78
C ASP A 378 3.02 -26.86 38.27
N ILE A 379 3.10 -26.35 39.51
CA ILE A 379 2.10 -25.42 40.06
C ILE A 379 2.14 -24.10 39.29
N ILE A 380 3.34 -23.60 39.00
CA ILE A 380 3.52 -22.34 38.27
C ILE A 380 3.04 -22.47 36.83
N GLU A 381 3.25 -23.61 36.19
CA GLU A 381 2.70 -23.89 34.87
C GLU A 381 1.16 -23.83 34.90
N GLN A 382 0.51 -24.41 35.92
CA GLN A 382 -0.95 -24.29 36.07
C GLN A 382 -1.40 -22.82 36.26
N VAL A 383 -0.69 -22.02 37.07
CA VAL A 383 -1.01 -20.59 37.26
C VAL A 383 -0.84 -19.80 35.95
N ARG A 384 0.16 -20.15 35.13
CA ARG A 384 0.41 -19.49 33.83
C ARG A 384 -0.63 -19.83 32.77
N ARG A 385 -1.35 -20.95 32.91
CA ARG A 385 -2.40 -21.40 31.97
C ARG A 385 -3.75 -20.71 32.15
N VAL A 386 -3.93 -19.89 33.18
CA VAL A 386 -5.18 -19.15 33.42
C VAL A 386 -5.68 -18.36 32.20
N PRO A 387 -4.82 -17.66 31.41
CA PRO A 387 -5.26 -16.98 30.19
C PRO A 387 -5.80 -17.91 29.09
N ASP A 388 -5.50 -19.20 29.15
CA ASP A 388 -5.90 -20.19 28.15
C ASP A 388 -7.23 -20.89 28.49
N PHE A 389 -7.80 -20.64 29.67
CA PHE A 389 -9.06 -21.25 30.07
C PHE A 389 -10.21 -20.78 29.18
N THR A 390 -11.07 -21.72 28.80
CA THR A 390 -12.17 -21.47 27.86
C THR A 390 -13.53 -21.47 28.55
N THR A 391 -13.64 -22.15 29.69
CA THR A 391 -14.92 -22.33 30.39
C THR A 391 -14.84 -21.92 31.85
N GLN A 392 -15.99 -21.51 32.40
CA GLN A 392 -16.10 -21.20 33.83
C GLN A 392 -15.80 -22.43 34.71
N GLU A 393 -16.11 -23.64 34.22
CA GLU A 393 -15.83 -24.89 34.93
C GLU A 393 -14.32 -25.14 35.10
N GLU A 394 -13.53 -24.89 34.06
CA GLU A 394 -12.06 -24.98 34.13
C GLU A 394 -11.50 -24.02 35.18
N LEU A 395 -11.99 -22.77 35.19
CA LEU A 395 -11.59 -21.78 36.17
C LEU A 395 -11.96 -22.22 37.60
N GLN A 396 -13.17 -22.75 37.82
CA GLN A 396 -13.58 -23.23 39.14
C GLN A 396 -12.75 -24.44 39.61
N LYS A 397 -12.43 -25.38 38.70
CA LYS A 397 -11.52 -26.50 39.00
C LYS A 397 -10.13 -26.00 39.40
N PHE A 398 -9.59 -25.00 38.71
CA PHE A 398 -8.33 -24.37 39.06
C PHE A 398 -8.37 -23.67 40.43
N ILE A 399 -9.43 -22.90 40.71
CA ILE A 399 -9.62 -22.24 42.02
C ILE A 399 -9.63 -23.30 43.13
N SER A 400 -10.37 -24.39 42.92
CA SER A 400 -10.49 -25.48 43.90
C SER A 400 -9.14 -26.19 44.10
N PHE A 401 -8.38 -26.39 43.03
CA PHE A 401 -7.01 -26.91 43.08
C PHE A 401 -6.09 -26.00 43.91
N CYS A 402 -6.15 -24.67 43.74
CA CYS A 402 -5.35 -23.74 44.51
C CYS A 402 -5.71 -23.76 46.00
N GLU A 403 -7.01 -23.80 46.33
CA GLU A 403 -7.51 -23.81 47.71
C GLU A 403 -7.14 -25.10 48.47
N LEU A 404 -7.20 -26.25 47.79
CA LEU A 404 -6.87 -27.56 48.34
C LEU A 404 -5.36 -27.86 48.33
N SER A 405 -4.53 -26.98 47.77
CA SER A 405 -3.09 -27.19 47.67
C SER A 405 -2.43 -27.21 49.05
N SER A 406 -1.42 -28.04 49.24
CA SER A 406 -0.58 -28.04 50.44
C SER A 406 0.31 -26.78 50.55
N ASN A 407 0.55 -26.08 49.45
CA ASN A 407 1.41 -24.89 49.40
C ASN A 407 0.68 -23.64 49.92
N LYS A 408 1.09 -23.15 51.10
CA LYS A 408 0.57 -21.92 51.69
C LYS A 408 0.66 -20.70 50.74
N PRO A 409 1.78 -20.46 50.04
CA PRO A 409 1.89 -19.32 49.12
C PRO A 409 0.82 -19.31 48.02
N LEU A 410 0.47 -20.48 47.48
CA LEU A 410 -0.58 -20.62 46.46
C LEU A 410 -1.97 -20.33 47.04
N ARG A 411 -2.25 -20.81 48.26
CA ARG A 411 -3.52 -20.54 48.96
C ARG A 411 -3.70 -19.06 49.29
N ASP A 412 -2.65 -18.40 49.76
CA ASP A 412 -2.66 -16.97 50.06
C ASP A 412 -2.86 -16.17 48.76
N TRP A 413 -2.17 -16.55 47.68
CA TRP A 413 -2.31 -15.94 46.35
C TRP A 413 -3.74 -16.05 45.81
N ILE A 414 -4.37 -17.23 45.85
CA ILE A 414 -5.74 -17.37 45.34
C ILE A 414 -6.76 -16.62 46.20
N THR A 415 -6.54 -16.56 47.51
CA THR A 415 -7.39 -15.79 48.43
C THR A 415 -7.37 -14.30 48.08
N ASP A 416 -6.19 -13.75 47.79
CA ASP A 416 -6.03 -12.37 47.31
C ASP A 416 -6.77 -12.15 45.98
N LYS A 417 -6.62 -13.05 44.99
CA LYS A 417 -7.29 -12.90 43.68
C LYS A 417 -8.81 -13.03 43.76
N LYS A 418 -9.34 -13.85 44.67
CA LYS A 418 -10.79 -13.96 44.90
C LYS A 418 -11.41 -12.67 45.46
N CYS A 419 -10.63 -11.86 46.17
CA CYS A 419 -11.05 -10.55 46.64
C CYS A 419 -11.13 -9.48 45.52
N ALA A 420 -10.81 -9.87 44.28
CA ALA A 420 -10.87 -9.05 43.07
C ALA A 420 -11.58 -9.83 41.94
N PRO A 421 -12.93 -9.86 41.91
CA PRO A 421 -13.71 -10.60 40.92
C PRO A 421 -13.34 -10.28 39.46
N TRP A 422 -12.97 -9.03 39.18
CA TRP A 422 -12.51 -8.57 37.87
C TRP A 422 -11.21 -9.21 37.39
N TYR A 423 -10.40 -9.81 38.28
CA TYR A 423 -9.05 -10.30 37.96
C TYR A 423 -9.07 -11.28 36.78
N TRP A 424 -10.02 -12.20 36.76
CA TRP A 424 -10.14 -13.21 35.70
C TRP A 424 -10.62 -12.59 34.38
N ALA A 425 -11.57 -11.67 34.44
CA ALA A 425 -12.13 -10.98 33.28
C ALA A 425 -11.12 -10.03 32.61
N LEU A 426 -10.21 -9.42 33.37
CA LEU A 426 -9.16 -8.56 32.83
C LEU A 426 -7.95 -9.36 32.29
N LEU A 427 -7.81 -10.63 32.69
CA LEU A 427 -6.70 -11.50 32.28
C LEU A 427 -7.05 -12.40 31.08
N ASN A 428 -8.30 -12.86 30.98
CA ASN A 428 -8.74 -13.84 29.99
C ASN A 428 -9.96 -13.35 29.21
N GLN A 429 -9.89 -13.44 27.87
CA GLN A 429 -10.91 -12.96 26.94
C GLN A 429 -12.26 -13.67 27.10
N ASN A 430 -12.27 -14.95 27.47
CA ASN A 430 -13.49 -15.74 27.61
C ASN A 430 -14.35 -15.29 28.81
N PHE A 431 -13.72 -14.63 29.80
CA PHE A 431 -14.40 -14.07 30.97
C PHE A 431 -14.57 -12.55 30.86
N SER A 432 -13.99 -11.92 29.84
CA SER A 432 -14.07 -10.48 29.61
C SER A 432 -15.36 -10.08 28.89
N LYS A 433 -15.83 -8.85 29.11
CA LYS A 433 -16.92 -8.24 28.33
C LYS A 433 -16.40 -7.39 27.16
N ILE A 434 -15.08 -7.30 27.00
CA ILE A 434 -14.45 -6.67 25.83
C ILE A 434 -14.72 -7.53 24.60
N SER A 435 -15.13 -6.90 23.48
CA SER A 435 -15.36 -7.62 22.23
C SER A 435 -14.08 -8.27 21.71
N HIS A 436 -14.20 -9.43 21.06
CA HIS A 436 -13.09 -10.19 20.47
C HIS A 436 -12.13 -9.30 19.66
N ASP A 437 -12.67 -8.49 18.75
CA ASP A 437 -11.86 -7.58 17.92
C ASP A 437 -11.08 -6.53 18.74
N ASN A 438 -11.67 -5.98 19.80
CA ASN A 438 -10.99 -5.00 20.66
C ASN A 438 -9.91 -5.67 21.51
N TRP A 439 -10.15 -6.90 21.97
CA TRP A 439 -9.20 -7.68 22.74
C TRP A 439 -7.94 -7.97 21.93
N PHE A 440 -8.08 -8.57 20.74
CA PHE A 440 -6.94 -8.98 19.92
C PHE A 440 -6.28 -7.85 19.13
N SER A 441 -6.98 -6.72 18.92
CA SER A 441 -6.34 -5.52 18.33
C SER A 441 -5.44 -4.76 19.30
N THR A 442 -5.42 -5.14 20.58
CA THR A 442 -4.57 -4.51 21.60
C THR A 442 -3.45 -5.47 22.03
N PRO A 443 -2.17 -5.09 21.88
CA PRO A 443 -1.04 -5.97 22.22
C PRO A 443 -1.05 -6.35 23.70
N PHE A 444 -0.58 -7.58 23.98
CA PHE A 444 -0.57 -8.22 25.30
C PHE A 444 0.71 -7.90 26.09
N ASP A 445 1.79 -7.64 25.35
CA ASP A 445 3.13 -7.36 25.84
C ASP A 445 3.40 -5.86 25.78
N THR A 446 3.48 -5.24 26.95
CA THR A 446 3.80 -3.82 27.01
C THR A 446 5.31 -3.59 26.99
N ASN A 447 6.06 -4.14 26.03
CA ASN A 447 7.47 -3.74 25.82
C ASN A 447 7.60 -2.21 25.80
N LEU A 448 6.57 -1.53 25.28
CA LEU A 448 6.44 -0.08 25.24
C LEU A 448 6.29 0.57 26.62
N ASN A 449 5.42 0.05 27.49
CA ASN A 449 5.24 0.60 28.84
C ASN A 449 6.42 0.24 29.75
N GLU A 450 6.96 -0.98 29.60
CA GLU A 450 8.09 -1.48 30.37
C GLU A 450 9.39 -0.77 30.03
N SER A 451 9.60 -0.40 28.75
CA SER A 451 10.76 0.42 28.35
C SER A 451 10.57 1.90 28.67
N ALA A 452 9.33 2.40 28.73
CA ALA A 452 9.06 3.81 29.03
C ALA A 452 9.52 4.24 30.44
N HIS A 453 9.38 3.37 31.45
CA HIS A 453 9.83 3.67 32.81
C HIS A 453 11.38 3.79 32.91
N PRO A 454 12.18 2.79 32.52
CA PRO A 454 13.64 2.92 32.44
C PRO A 454 14.10 4.04 31.52
N TYR A 455 13.43 4.26 30.38
CA TYR A 455 13.77 5.32 29.45
C TYR A 455 13.59 6.69 30.08
N THR A 456 12.44 6.95 30.72
CA THR A 456 12.22 8.19 31.48
C THR A 456 13.29 8.33 32.57
N ASN A 457 13.47 7.31 33.40
CA ASN A 457 14.43 7.34 34.50
C ASN A 457 15.87 7.61 34.04
N MET A 458 16.26 7.11 32.86
CA MET A 458 17.57 7.36 32.27
C MET A 458 17.76 8.84 31.88
N HIS A 459 16.71 9.49 31.38
CA HIS A 459 16.78 10.88 30.91
C HIS A 459 16.51 11.90 32.01
N THR A 460 15.68 11.57 33.00
CA THR A 460 15.29 12.50 34.07
C THR A 460 16.02 12.25 35.38
N GLY A 461 16.51 11.03 35.61
CA GLY A 461 17.02 10.58 36.91
C GLY A 461 15.90 10.06 37.84
N THR A 462 16.32 9.49 38.97
CA THR A 462 15.45 8.94 40.03
C THR A 462 15.74 9.62 41.38
N ASN A 463 14.85 9.46 42.37
CA ASN A 463 14.99 10.03 43.73
C ASN A 463 15.11 11.56 43.77
N LEU A 464 14.35 12.25 42.92
CA LEU A 464 14.33 13.71 42.86
C LEU A 464 13.20 14.31 43.71
N PRO A 465 13.37 15.54 44.24
CA PRO A 465 12.27 16.33 44.75
C PRO A 465 11.15 16.48 43.72
N LEU A 466 9.89 16.49 44.16
CA LEU A 466 8.72 16.46 43.26
C LEU A 466 8.76 17.56 42.18
N LEU A 467 9.06 18.80 42.57
CA LEU A 467 9.14 19.92 41.63
C LEU A 467 10.25 19.72 40.58
N GLU A 468 11.41 19.23 41.00
CA GLU A 468 12.51 18.94 40.09
C GLU A 468 12.16 17.81 39.12
N ALA A 469 11.49 16.76 39.61
CA ALA A 469 11.00 15.66 38.78
C ALA A 469 10.00 16.14 37.71
N ILE A 470 9.09 17.05 38.08
CA ILE A 470 8.10 17.65 37.16
C ILE A 470 8.82 18.49 36.09
N LEU A 471 9.77 19.34 36.48
CA LEU A 471 10.46 20.21 35.54
C LEU A 471 11.33 19.42 34.55
N LYS A 472 12.05 18.39 35.01
CA LYS A 472 12.87 17.54 34.14
C LYS A 472 12.03 16.68 33.21
N THR A 473 10.93 16.11 33.69
CA THR A 473 10.03 15.35 32.80
C THR A 473 9.35 16.25 31.78
N TYR A 474 8.94 17.46 32.16
CA TYR A 474 8.40 18.44 31.21
C TYR A 474 9.39 18.76 30.08
N GLN A 475 10.65 19.04 30.41
CA GLN A 475 11.69 19.27 29.39
C GLN A 475 11.86 18.06 28.46
N HIS A 476 11.86 16.86 29.02
CA HIS A 476 11.97 15.62 28.25
C HIS A 476 10.77 15.41 27.31
N ASP A 477 9.54 15.63 27.80
CA ASP A 477 8.32 15.48 27.02
C ASP A 477 8.22 16.54 25.90
N VAL A 478 8.70 17.76 26.13
CA VAL A 478 8.80 18.81 25.09
C VAL A 478 9.74 18.38 23.96
N VAL A 479 10.90 17.80 24.27
CA VAL A 479 11.83 17.30 23.25
C VAL A 479 11.18 16.20 22.41
N ILE A 480 10.46 15.26 23.04
CA ILE A 480 9.73 14.20 22.33
C ILE A 480 8.63 14.81 21.43
N ALA A 481 7.90 15.81 21.92
CA ALA A 481 6.85 16.47 21.14
C ALA A 481 7.44 17.18 19.90
N GLU A 482 8.53 17.93 20.05
CA GLU A 482 9.22 18.58 18.93
C GLU A 482 9.76 17.57 17.91
N GLU A 483 10.25 16.42 18.38
CA GLU A 483 10.67 15.32 17.52
C GLU A 483 9.50 14.75 16.72
N LEU A 484 8.35 14.52 17.36
CA LEU A 484 7.13 14.05 16.69
C LEU A 484 6.63 15.05 15.64
N GLU A 485 6.63 16.35 15.94
CA GLU A 485 6.29 17.40 14.97
C GLU A 485 7.21 17.38 13.75
N LYS A 486 8.52 17.21 13.97
CA LYS A 486 9.50 17.06 12.87
C LYS A 486 9.23 15.79 12.06
N TYR A 487 8.81 14.70 12.70
CA TYR A 487 8.45 13.46 11.99
C TYR A 487 7.19 13.62 11.15
N GLU A 488 6.15 14.25 11.69
CA GLU A 488 4.92 14.52 10.94
C GLU A 488 5.16 15.45 9.75
N ALA A 489 5.98 16.50 9.93
CA ALA A 489 6.29 17.45 8.87
C ALA A 489 7.15 16.86 7.75
N ASN A 490 8.12 16.02 8.09
CA ASN A 490 9.13 15.55 7.14
C ASN A 490 8.93 14.10 6.67
N CYS A 491 8.04 13.33 7.31
CA CYS A 491 7.85 11.88 7.09
C CYS A 491 9.14 11.06 7.24
N ILE A 492 10.13 11.57 7.99
CA ILE A 492 11.42 10.91 8.22
C ILE A 492 11.49 10.53 9.69
N LEU A 493 11.54 9.23 9.98
CA LEU A 493 11.73 8.73 11.35
C LEU A 493 13.15 9.04 11.85
N PRO A 494 13.32 9.24 13.17
CA PRO A 494 14.65 9.33 13.74
C PRO A 494 15.31 7.98 13.55
N ASN A 495 16.41 7.98 12.80
CA ASN A 495 17.18 6.77 12.66
C ASN A 495 17.90 6.50 13.99
N HIS A 496 17.38 5.56 14.78
CA HIS A 496 17.99 5.11 16.03
C HIS A 496 19.42 4.55 15.83
N LEU A 497 19.78 4.21 14.59
CA LEU A 497 21.12 3.79 14.14
C LEU A 497 21.97 4.95 13.58
N ASN A 498 21.61 6.20 13.85
CA ASN A 498 22.35 7.39 13.44
C ASN A 498 23.08 8.09 14.60
N THR A 499 23.45 7.33 15.63
CA THR A 499 24.33 7.84 16.68
C THR A 499 25.75 8.03 16.13
N VAL A 500 26.53 8.94 16.72
CA VAL A 500 27.94 9.17 16.37
C VAL A 500 28.73 7.85 16.40
N LEU A 501 28.42 6.97 17.36
CA LEU A 501 29.03 5.65 17.48
C LEU A 501 28.73 4.76 16.26
N HIS A 502 27.48 4.76 15.80
CA HIS A 502 27.06 3.94 14.66
C HIS A 502 27.63 4.47 13.33
N HIS A 503 27.69 5.81 13.17
CA HIS A 503 28.41 6.46 12.07
C HIS A 503 29.89 6.09 12.04
N THR A 504 30.55 6.17 13.20
CA THR A 504 31.97 5.86 13.33
C THR A 504 32.24 4.39 13.02
N THR A 505 31.44 3.47 13.58
CA THR A 505 31.57 2.02 13.34
C THR A 505 31.35 1.67 11.88
N SER A 506 30.33 2.24 11.24
CA SER A 506 30.01 2.01 9.82
C SER A 506 31.08 2.58 8.90
N ASN A 507 31.63 3.76 9.23
CA ASN A 507 32.74 4.36 8.50
C ASN A 507 34.00 3.50 8.62
N THR A 508 34.35 3.04 9.82
CA THR A 508 35.50 2.14 10.03
C THR A 508 35.35 0.85 9.22
N ARG A 509 34.18 0.20 9.27
CA ARG A 509 33.91 -1.02 8.47
C ARG A 509 34.07 -0.78 6.96
N ARG A 510 33.58 0.36 6.45
CA ARG A 510 33.73 0.74 5.03
C ARG A 510 35.18 0.99 4.65
N THR A 511 35.95 1.66 5.51
CA THR A 511 37.39 1.89 5.29
C THR A 511 38.14 0.58 5.27
N THR A 512 37.93 -0.31 6.25
CA THR A 512 38.56 -1.64 6.28
C THR A 512 38.21 -2.46 5.05
N ALA A 513 36.95 -2.49 4.62
CA ALA A 513 36.53 -3.20 3.41
C ALA A 513 37.20 -2.66 2.14
N ARG A 514 37.36 -1.33 2.02
CA ARG A 514 38.11 -0.70 0.91
C ARG A 514 39.57 -1.12 0.93
N THR A 515 40.22 -1.10 2.09
CA THR A 515 41.62 -1.54 2.23
C THR A 515 41.80 -3.02 1.85
N VAL A 516 40.92 -3.91 2.31
CA VAL A 516 40.95 -5.33 1.95
C VAL A 516 40.77 -5.52 0.44
N LYS A 517 39.84 -4.78 -0.19
CA LYS A 517 39.63 -4.85 -1.64
C LYS A 517 40.83 -4.31 -2.43
N GLN A 518 41.47 -3.24 -1.95
CA GLN A 518 42.67 -2.69 -2.55
C GLN A 518 43.84 -3.67 -2.45
N ASN A 519 44.04 -4.31 -1.31
CA ASN A 519 45.09 -5.32 -1.12
C ASN A 519 44.88 -6.52 -2.03
N LYS A 520 43.64 -7.03 -2.17
CA LYS A 520 43.33 -8.09 -3.15
C LYS A 520 43.64 -7.68 -4.57
N ARG A 521 43.33 -6.45 -4.95
CA ARG A 521 43.62 -5.93 -6.29
C ARG A 521 45.11 -5.79 -6.54
N ASN A 522 45.86 -5.33 -5.55
CA ASN A 522 47.33 -5.23 -5.62
C ASN A 522 47.96 -6.61 -5.74
N ASN A 523 47.50 -7.60 -4.97
CA ASN A 523 47.99 -8.98 -5.07
C ASN A 523 47.71 -9.58 -6.46
N ALA A 524 46.49 -9.43 -6.98
CA ALA A 524 46.16 -9.90 -8.32
C ALA A 524 46.97 -9.20 -9.42
N ALA A 525 47.28 -7.90 -9.25
CA ALA A 525 48.14 -7.17 -10.18
C ALA A 525 49.59 -7.69 -10.14
N ASN A 526 50.10 -8.03 -8.95
CA ASN A 526 51.42 -8.64 -8.80
C ASN A 526 51.46 -10.05 -9.44
N GLU A 527 50.44 -10.87 -9.22
CA GLU A 527 50.33 -12.20 -9.84
C GLU A 527 50.26 -12.12 -11.38
N LEU A 528 49.50 -11.17 -11.92
CA LEU A 528 49.46 -10.92 -13.37
C LEU A 528 50.82 -10.50 -13.94
N THR A 529 51.58 -9.71 -13.17
CA THR A 529 52.92 -9.28 -13.59
C THR A 529 53.88 -10.47 -13.64
N GLN A 530 53.85 -11.34 -12.63
CA GLN A 530 54.64 -12.58 -12.62
C GLN A 530 54.30 -13.52 -13.78
N ILE A 531 53.01 -13.74 -14.06
CA ILE A 531 52.58 -14.58 -15.18
C ILE A 531 53.05 -13.97 -16.52
N GLN A 532 53.01 -12.64 -16.66
CA GLN A 532 53.49 -11.98 -17.87
C GLN A 532 55.00 -12.15 -18.08
N GLU A 533 55.79 -12.09 -17.00
CA GLU A 533 57.23 -12.36 -17.03
C GLU A 533 57.52 -13.81 -17.45
N GLU A 534 56.80 -14.79 -16.90
CA GLU A 534 56.93 -16.21 -17.28
C GLU A 534 56.57 -16.46 -18.76
N ILE A 535 55.52 -15.81 -19.27
CA ILE A 535 55.11 -15.91 -20.68
C ILE A 535 56.22 -15.41 -21.61
N GLU A 536 56.84 -14.26 -21.29
CA GLU A 536 57.91 -13.70 -22.11
C GLU A 536 59.17 -14.58 -22.06
N GLU A 537 59.51 -15.18 -20.91
CA GLU A 537 60.61 -16.12 -20.80
C GLU A 537 60.37 -17.38 -21.67
N GLN A 538 59.15 -17.93 -21.66
CA GLN A 538 58.80 -19.09 -22.48
C GLN A 538 58.81 -18.77 -23.98
N LYS A 539 58.34 -17.58 -24.38
CA LYS A 539 58.43 -17.12 -25.78
C LYS A 539 59.88 -17.01 -26.23
N ALA A 540 60.78 -16.51 -25.38
CA ALA A 540 62.21 -16.42 -25.69
C ALA A 540 62.82 -17.82 -25.94
N LYS A 541 62.56 -18.77 -25.04
CA LYS A 541 63.00 -20.18 -25.19
C LYS A 541 62.44 -20.84 -26.45
N ALA A 542 61.16 -20.62 -26.76
CA ALA A 542 60.55 -21.16 -27.97
C ALA A 542 61.18 -20.58 -29.25
N LYS A 543 61.55 -19.29 -29.25
CA LYS A 543 62.20 -18.63 -30.37
C LYS A 543 63.61 -19.18 -30.62
N GLU A 544 64.37 -19.47 -29.56
CA GLU A 544 65.68 -20.13 -29.68
C GLU A 544 65.54 -21.55 -30.25
N LYS A 545 64.63 -22.35 -29.70
CA LYS A 545 64.37 -23.72 -30.18
C LYS A 545 63.90 -23.74 -31.65
N MET A 546 63.10 -22.74 -32.07
CA MET A 546 62.70 -22.59 -33.46
C MET A 546 63.89 -22.31 -34.38
N LYS A 547 64.85 -21.46 -33.95
CA LYS A 547 66.08 -21.22 -34.72
C LYS A 547 66.93 -22.48 -34.85
N GLU A 548 67.08 -23.26 -33.79
CA GLU A 548 67.80 -24.55 -33.83
C GLU A 548 67.14 -25.53 -34.80
N LEU A 549 65.81 -25.67 -34.77
CA LEU A 549 65.06 -26.54 -35.67
C LEU A 549 65.18 -26.08 -37.13
N GLN A 550 65.16 -24.77 -37.39
CA GLN A 550 65.37 -24.22 -38.73
C GLN A 550 66.80 -24.48 -39.24
N GLN A 551 67.81 -24.41 -38.38
CA GLN A 551 69.19 -24.75 -38.73
C GLN A 551 69.33 -26.24 -39.05
N LYS A 552 68.74 -27.13 -38.23
CA LYS A 552 68.69 -28.58 -38.50
C LYS A 552 67.95 -28.89 -39.81
N GLN A 553 66.84 -28.21 -40.08
CA GLN A 553 66.10 -28.35 -41.33
C GLN A 553 66.96 -27.94 -42.54
N LYS A 554 67.65 -26.79 -42.47
CA LYS A 554 68.56 -26.34 -43.54
C LYS A 554 69.71 -27.31 -43.78
N ALA A 555 70.32 -27.84 -42.72
CA ALA A 555 71.37 -28.84 -42.83
C ALA A 555 70.88 -30.13 -43.51
N LEU A 556 69.70 -30.64 -43.13
CA LEU A 556 69.10 -31.82 -43.75
C LEU A 556 68.71 -31.59 -45.23
N GLN A 557 68.24 -30.38 -45.57
CA GLN A 557 67.92 -30.01 -46.96
C GLN A 557 69.17 -29.92 -47.85
N GLN A 558 70.31 -29.50 -47.30
CA GLN A 558 71.59 -29.47 -48.03
C GLN A 558 72.15 -30.87 -48.27
N ILE A 559 71.96 -31.82 -47.35
CA ILE A 559 72.47 -33.19 -47.46
C ILE A 559 71.59 -34.06 -48.39
N SER A 560 70.26 -33.89 -48.37
CA SER A 560 69.33 -34.79 -49.05
C SER A 560 68.91 -34.35 -50.46
N GLY A 561 69.17 -33.10 -50.88
CA GLY A 561 68.82 -32.59 -52.22
C GLY A 561 67.30 -32.48 -52.50
N ILE A 562 66.43 -32.83 -51.55
CA ILE A 562 64.98 -32.82 -51.72
C ILE A 562 64.41 -31.49 -51.19
N LYS A 563 63.89 -30.65 -52.10
CA LYS A 563 63.05 -29.49 -51.74
C LYS A 563 61.61 -29.98 -51.53
N GLN A 564 61.13 -29.96 -50.29
CA GLN A 564 59.71 -30.22 -50.01
C GLN A 564 58.83 -29.15 -50.66
N THR A 565 57.88 -29.58 -51.48
CA THR A 565 56.79 -28.76 -52.01
C THR A 565 55.83 -28.40 -50.87
N ARG A 566 55.58 -27.09 -50.69
CA ARG A 566 54.60 -26.58 -49.75
C ARG A 566 53.22 -27.17 -50.07
N LYS A 567 52.60 -27.86 -49.11
CA LYS A 567 51.14 -28.00 -49.07
C LYS A 567 50.56 -26.68 -48.55
N SER A 568 49.57 -26.17 -49.30
CA SER A 568 48.71 -25.02 -49.00
C SER A 568 48.00 -25.16 -47.66
#